data_AF-A0A151NPX9-F1
#
_entry.id   AF-A0A151NPX9-F1
#
_cell.length_a   1.000
_cell.length_b   1.000
_cell.length_c   1.000
_cell.angle_alpha   90.00
_cell.angle_beta   90.00
_cell.angle_gamma   90.00
#
_symmetry.space_group_name_H-M   'P 1'
#
loop_
_entity.id
_entity.type
_entity.pdbx_description
1 polymer ?
#
loop_
_entity_poly.entity_id
_entity_poly.type
_entity_poly.pdbx_seq_one_letter_code
_entity_poly.pdbx_strand_id
1 'polypeptide(L)' 'MASYEQGRSQALPGASLPLEKELESGDASLSLAAVTVPDEGMYKCVVRYGLQQHQGQTTLHLHAMLAASSPAVSSMRV' A
#
# COMPACT_ATOMS: atom_id res chain seq x y z
N MET A 1 -27.05 13.24 -6.40
CA MET A 1 -25.68 13.16 -5.86
C MET A 1 -25.51 11.80 -5.23
N ALA A 2 -24.41 11.10 -5.48
CA ALA A 2 -24.09 9.89 -4.72
C ALA A 2 -23.64 10.34 -3.31
N SER A 3 -24.25 9.79 -2.25
CA SER A 3 -23.83 10.00 -0.87
C SER A 3 -23.06 8.77 -0.37
N TYR A 4 -21.98 9.01 0.35
CA TYR A 4 -21.27 7.97 1.09
C TYR A 4 -21.97 7.76 2.44
N GLU A 5 -22.34 6.53 2.74
CA GLU A 5 -22.86 6.13 4.05
C GLU A 5 -21.71 5.53 4.86
N GLN A 6 -21.56 5.95 6.11
CA GLN A 6 -20.42 5.55 6.95
C GLN A 6 -20.38 4.03 7.16
N GLY A 7 -19.30 3.39 6.71
CA GLY A 7 -19.05 1.96 6.84
C GLY A 7 -18.25 1.58 8.09
N ARG A 8 -18.00 0.27 8.26
CA ARG A 8 -17.00 -0.24 9.20
C ARG A 8 -15.62 -0.23 8.54
N SER A 9 -14.63 0.33 9.24
CA SER A 9 -13.24 0.41 8.80
C SER A 9 -12.34 -0.49 9.65
N GLN A 10 -11.47 -1.25 8.99
CA GLN A 10 -10.46 -2.10 9.64
C GLN A 10 -9.18 -2.06 8.82
N ALA A 11 -8.06 -1.76 9.48
CA ALA A 11 -6.75 -1.73 8.86
C ALA A 11 -5.85 -2.81 9.46
N LEU A 12 -5.03 -3.42 8.61
CA LEU A 12 -3.92 -4.26 9.07
C LEU A 12 -2.80 -3.37 9.66
N PRO A 13 -1.94 -3.89 10.53
CA PRO A 13 -0.76 -3.15 10.99
C PRO A 13 0.06 -2.63 9.81
N GLY A 14 0.45 -1.36 9.85
CA GLY A 14 1.19 -0.72 8.75
C GLY A 14 0.31 -0.22 7.60
N ALA A 15 -0.99 -0.56 7.56
CA ALA A 15 -1.94 0.03 6.63
C ALA A 15 -2.73 1.16 7.30
N SER A 16 -2.98 2.22 6.55
CA SER A 16 -3.86 3.32 6.96
C SER A 16 -4.99 3.47 5.94
N LEU A 17 -6.21 3.58 6.47
CA LEU A 17 -7.40 3.84 5.68
C LEU A 17 -7.61 5.34 5.47
N PRO A 18 -8.25 5.73 4.36
CA PRO A 18 -8.63 7.12 4.13
C PRO A 18 -9.61 7.60 5.21
N LEU A 19 -9.53 8.89 5.51
CA LEU A 19 -10.44 9.58 6.42
C LEU A 19 -11.84 9.69 5.77
N GLU A 20 -12.90 9.79 6.58
CA GLU A 20 -14.27 9.98 6.08
C GLU A 20 -14.40 11.11 5.04
N LYS A 21 -13.75 12.26 5.29
CA LYS A 21 -13.76 13.40 4.36
C LYS A 21 -13.09 13.12 3.01
N GLU A 22 -12.15 12.17 2.95
CA GLU A 22 -11.50 11.72 1.72
C GLU A 22 -12.43 10.76 0.97
N LEU A 23 -13.11 9.87 1.69
CA LEU A 23 -14.13 9.01 1.10
C LEU A 23 -15.32 9.80 0.51
N GLU A 24 -15.74 10.88 1.17
CA GLU A 24 -16.78 11.79 0.68
C GLU A 24 -16.40 12.49 -0.64
N SER A 25 -15.12 12.74 -0.87
CA SER A 25 -14.61 13.30 -2.14
C SER A 25 -14.34 12.22 -3.21
N GLY A 26 -14.47 10.94 -2.84
CA GLY A 26 -14.22 9.79 -3.71
C GLY A 26 -12.78 9.27 -3.66
N ASP A 27 -11.94 9.81 -2.77
CA ASP A 27 -10.59 9.30 -2.55
C ASP A 27 -10.63 8.11 -1.58
N ALA A 28 -10.45 6.91 -2.15
CA ALA A 28 -10.40 5.65 -1.43
C ALA A 28 -8.97 5.06 -1.37
N SER A 29 -7.95 5.92 -1.39
CA SER A 29 -6.55 5.49 -1.45
C SER A 29 -6.12 4.70 -0.20
N LEU A 30 -5.44 3.58 -0.42
CA LEU A 30 -4.82 2.77 0.64
C LEU A 30 -3.36 3.20 0.82
N SER A 31 -2.99 3.58 2.05
CA SER A 31 -1.60 3.90 2.39
C SER A 31 -0.95 2.73 3.14
N LEU A 32 0.26 2.34 2.71
CA LEU A 32 1.05 1.29 3.33
C LEU A 32 2.37 1.87 3.84
N ALA A 33 2.71 1.62 5.09
CA ALA A 33 3.92 2.07 5.76
C ALA A 33 4.84 0.88 6.07
N ALA A 34 6.16 1.14 6.03
CA ALA A 34 7.19 0.12 6.28
C ALA A 34 7.01 -1.16 5.44
N VAL A 35 6.72 -0.97 4.14
CA VAL A 35 6.50 -2.05 3.18
C VAL A 35 7.72 -2.97 3.08
N THR A 36 7.47 -4.27 3.20
CA THR A 36 8.45 -5.36 3.17
C THR A 36 8.12 -6.36 2.07
N VAL A 37 9.08 -7.22 1.69
CA VAL A 37 8.88 -8.23 0.62
C VAL A 37 7.59 -9.06 0.79
N PRO A 38 7.17 -9.48 2.01
CA PRO A 38 5.88 -10.15 2.20
C PRO A 38 4.63 -9.35 1.83
N ASP A 39 4.73 -8.03 1.73
CA ASP A 39 3.63 -7.15 1.30
C ASP A 39 3.47 -7.13 -0.24
N GLU A 40 4.41 -7.72 -1.00
CA GLU A 40 4.24 -7.91 -2.44
C GLU A 40 2.98 -8.74 -2.74
N GLY A 41 2.22 -8.29 -3.73
CA GLY A 41 1.03 -9.00 -4.17
C GLY A 41 -0.01 -8.11 -4.83
N MET A 42 -1.16 -8.71 -5.16
CA MET A 42 -2.27 -8.02 -5.78
C MET A 42 -3.16 -7.34 -4.74
N TYR A 43 -3.32 -6.03 -4.88
CA TYR A 43 -4.24 -5.20 -4.12
C TYR A 43 -5.49 -4.93 -4.94
N LYS A 44 -6.66 -5.15 -4.34
CA LYS A 44 -7.97 -4.92 -4.97
C LYS A 44 -8.71 -3.81 -4.27
N CYS A 45 -9.23 -2.85 -5.04
CA CYS A 45 -10.22 -1.90 -4.58
C CYS A 45 -11.60 -2.40 -5.02
N VAL A 46 -12.55 -2.51 -4.11
CA VAL A 46 -13.92 -2.97 -4.39
C VAL A 46 -14.89 -1.91 -3.90
N VAL A 47 -15.65 -1.34 -4.83
CA VAL A 47 -16.68 -0.32 -4.55
C VAL A 47 -18.04 -0.95 -4.80
N ARG A 48 -18.94 -0.86 -3.81
CA ARG A 48 -20.33 -1.33 -3.94
C ARG A 48 -21.29 -0.17 -3.83
N TYR A 49 -22.23 -0.10 -4.78
CA TYR A 49 -23.30 0.89 -4.81
C TYR A 49 -24.62 0.18 -5.11
N GLY A 50 -25.50 0.08 -4.10
CA GLY A 50 -26.69 -0.76 -4.19
C GLY A 50 -26.34 -2.22 -4.49
N LEU A 51 -26.87 -2.75 -5.60
CA LEU A 51 -26.56 -4.10 -6.10
C LEU A 51 -25.36 -4.13 -7.06
N GLN A 52 -24.82 -2.97 -7.45
CA GLN A 52 -23.68 -2.89 -8.35
C GLN A 52 -22.37 -2.98 -7.59
N GLN A 53 -21.39 -3.63 -8.21
CA GLN A 53 -20.03 -3.74 -7.71
C GLN A 53 -19.04 -3.38 -8.83
N HIS A 54 -18.13 -2.47 -8.52
CA HIS A 54 -16.98 -2.14 -9.35
C HIS A 54 -15.71 -2.56 -8.63
N GLN A 55 -14.69 -2.97 -9.40
CA GLN A 55 -13.41 -3.33 -8.83
C GLN A 55 -12.25 -2.83 -9.70
N GLY A 56 -11.20 -2.37 -9.03
CA GLY A 56 -9.89 -2.12 -9.61
C GLY A 56 -8.85 -3.02 -8.95
N GLN A 57 -7.76 -3.29 -9.65
CA GLN A 57 -6.65 -4.06 -9.08
C GLN A 57 -5.31 -3.49 -9.52
N THR A 58 -4.32 -3.62 -8.66
CA THR A 58 -2.92 -3.28 -8.93
C THR A 58 -2.02 -4.31 -8.24
N THR A 59 -0.82 -4.53 -8.76
CA THR A 59 0.15 -5.44 -8.13
C THR A 59 1.32 -4.63 -7.61
N LEU A 60 1.63 -4.80 -6.33
CA LEU A 60 2.81 -4.22 -5.70
C LEU A 60 3.98 -5.18 -5.90
N HIS A 61 5.02 -4.73 -6.59
CA HIS A 61 6.25 -5.49 -6.81
C HIS A 61 7.41 -4.88 -6.04
N LEU A 62 8.16 -5.70 -5.30
CA LEU A 62 9.26 -5.26 -4.45
C LEU A 62 10.55 -5.97 -4.82
N HIS A 63 11.60 -5.20 -5.05
CA HIS A 63 12.90 -5.73 -5.42
C HIS A 63 13.87 -5.56 -4.26
N ALA A 64 14.29 -6.66 -3.65
CA ALA A 64 15.33 -6.65 -2.63
C ALA A 64 16.72 -6.61 -3.30
N MET A 65 17.50 -5.57 -3.02
CA MET A 65 18.92 -5.54 -3.39
C MET A 65 19.77 -5.96 -2.20
N LEU A 66 20.58 -7.01 -2.37
CA LEU A 66 21.64 -7.36 -1.42
C LEU A 66 22.80 -6.39 -1.63
N ALA A 67 23.04 -5.51 -0.65
CA ALA A 67 24.25 -4.71 -0.63
C ALA A 67 25.45 -5.64 -0.37
N ALA A 68 26.19 -5.98 -1.43
CA ALA A 68 27.45 -6.69 -1.30
C ALA A 68 28.46 -5.77 -0.59
N SER A 69 28.85 -6.13 0.64
CA SER A 69 29.96 -5.47 1.34
C SER A 69 31.27 -5.81 0.61
N SER A 70 31.86 -4.85 -0.10
CA SER A 70 33.22 -5.01 -0.61
C SER A 70 34.23 -5.00 0.55
N PRO A 71 35.26 -5.86 0.56
CA PRO A 71 36.33 -5.74 1.54
C PRO A 71 37.24 -4.57 1.14
N ALA A 72 37.29 -3.53 1.97
CA ALA A 72 38.29 -2.48 1.84
C ALA A 72 39.69 -3.07 2.17
N VAL A 73 40.42 -3.51 1.16
CA VAL A 73 41.86 -3.77 1.29
C VAL A 73 42.57 -2.41 1.34
N SER A 74 43.00 -2.00 2.53
CA SER A 74 43.87 -0.85 2.72
C SER A 74 45.32 -1.33 2.76
N SER A 75 46.11 -1.03 1.72
CA SER A 75 47.57 -1.20 1.79
C SER A 75 48.20 0.11 2.27
N MET A 76 48.73 0.12 3.49
CA MET A 76 49.61 1.19 3.98
C MET A 76 51.06 0.83 3.59
N ARG A 77 51.69 1.65 2.75
CA ARG A 77 53.14 1.58 2.54
C ARG A 77 53.82 2.44 3.61
N VAL A 78 54.86 1.88 4.23
CA VAL A 78 55.77 2.54 5.19
C VAL A 78 56.75 3.43 4.44
#